data_AF-A0A1G9HS92-F1
#
_entry.id   AF-A0A1G9HS92-F1
#
_cell.length_a   1.000
_cell.length_b   1.000
_cell.length_c   1.000
_cell.angle_alpha   90.00
_cell.angle_beta   90.00
_cell.angle_gamma   90.00
#
_symmetry.space_group_name_H-M   'P 1'
#
loop_
_entity.id
_entity.type
_entity.pdbx_description
1 polymer ?
#
loop_
_entity_poly.entity_id
_entity_poly.type
_entity_poly.pdbx_seq_one_letter_code
_entity_poly.pdbx_strand_id
1 'polypeptide(L)'
;MSSQPRPWWSTWWAVIAWFVLAALAVFPAVLGWGLYALYPIENQAGTDMTVDPGPDPWLRWLAAFGALATMTLPLFVARWARKAWLGFLLLGAIISVVVLAVGLWLFGIL
;
A
#
# COMPACT_ATOMS: atom_id res chain seq x y z
N MET A 1 16.79 -37.01 -11.61
CA MET A 1 16.03 -36.17 -10.66
C MET A 1 15.00 -35.40 -11.45
N SER A 2 13.72 -35.81 -11.43
CA SER A 2 12.66 -35.00 -12.04
C SER A 2 12.51 -33.72 -11.23
N SER A 3 12.81 -32.57 -11.82
CA SER A 3 12.43 -31.28 -11.24
C SER A 3 10.93 -31.30 -11.06
N GLN A 4 10.45 -31.21 -9.81
CA GLN A 4 9.02 -31.04 -9.59
C GLN A 4 8.58 -29.76 -10.32
N PRO A 5 7.51 -29.81 -11.12
CA PRO A 5 7.00 -28.63 -11.80
C PRO A 5 6.65 -27.57 -10.76
N ARG A 6 7.07 -26.33 -11.03
CA ARG A 6 6.76 -25.20 -10.15
C ARG A 6 5.26 -25.00 -10.04
N PRO A 7 4.74 -24.62 -8.87
CA PRO A 7 3.32 -24.32 -8.72
C PRO A 7 2.92 -23.14 -9.63
N TRP A 8 1.70 -23.18 -10.17
CA TRP A 8 1.20 -22.22 -11.16
C TRP A 8 1.29 -20.76 -10.68
N TRP A 9 1.06 -20.52 -9.38
CA TRP A 9 1.11 -19.20 -8.75
C TRP A 9 2.54 -18.65 -8.54
N SER A 10 3.56 -19.49 -8.75
CA SER A 10 4.98 -19.11 -8.70
C SER A 10 5.60 -18.97 -10.10
N THR A 11 4.81 -19.12 -11.16
CA THR A 11 5.27 -18.89 -12.54
C THR A 11 5.59 -17.40 -12.77
N TRP A 12 6.45 -17.08 -13.74
CA TRP A 12 6.87 -15.70 -13.98
C TRP A 12 5.68 -14.76 -14.26
N TRP A 13 4.71 -15.23 -15.05
CA TRP A 13 3.48 -14.49 -15.33
C TRP A 13 2.63 -14.27 -14.07
N ALA A 14 2.50 -15.28 -13.22
CA ALA A 14 1.79 -15.14 -11.94
C ALA A 14 2.50 -14.16 -10.99
N VAL A 15 3.83 -14.16 -10.94
CA VAL A 15 4.61 -13.21 -10.13
C VAL A 15 4.37 -11.77 -10.58
N ILE A 16 4.33 -11.52 -11.89
CA ILE A 16 3.99 -10.19 -12.44
C ILE A 16 2.55 -9.83 -12.07
N ALA A 17 1.60 -10.75 -12.23
CA ALA A 17 0.20 -10.50 -11.86
C ALA A 17 0.06 -10.15 -10.37
N TRP A 18 0.74 -10.88 -9.48
CA TRP A 18 0.77 -10.59 -8.05
C TRP A 18 1.39 -9.22 -7.74
N PHE A 19 2.46 -8.84 -8.42
CA PHE A 19 3.06 -7.51 -8.29
C PHE A 19 2.05 -6.42 -8.66
N VAL A 20 1.39 -6.55 -9.82
CA VAL A 20 0.42 -5.57 -10.32
C VAL A 20 -0.78 -5.47 -9.38
N LEU A 21 -1.34 -6.61 -8.96
CA LEU A 21 -2.47 -6.63 -8.02
C LEU A 21 -2.13 -5.98 -6.68
N ALA A 22 -0.96 -6.30 -6.11
CA ALA A 22 -0.51 -5.68 -4.88
C ALA A 22 -0.26 -4.17 -5.07
N ALA A 23 0.35 -3.76 -6.19
CA ALA A 23 0.59 -2.35 -6.51
C ALA A 23 -0.72 -1.57 -6.62
N LEU A 24 -1.73 -2.11 -7.30
CA LEU A 24 -3.06 -1.51 -7.40
C LEU A 24 -3.76 -1.43 -6.05
N ALA A 25 -3.65 -2.48 -5.23
CA ALA A 25 -4.26 -2.52 -3.90
C ALA A 25 -3.66 -1.46 -2.96
N VAL A 26 -2.34 -1.26 -2.98
CA VAL A 26 -1.69 -0.30 -2.09
C VAL A 26 -1.74 1.14 -2.60
N PHE A 27 -1.97 1.35 -3.89
CA PHE A 27 -1.90 2.67 -4.53
C PHE A 27 -2.77 3.74 -3.85
N PRO A 28 -4.05 3.49 -3.49
CA PRO A 28 -4.86 4.49 -2.81
C PRO A 28 -4.26 4.92 -1.46
N ALA A 29 -3.78 3.97 -0.65
CA ALA A 29 -3.20 4.29 0.66
C ALA A 29 -1.89 5.08 0.53
N VAL A 30 -1.02 4.71 -0.44
CA VAL A 30 0.20 5.46 -0.74
C VAL A 30 -0.12 6.90 -1.16
N LEU A 31 -1.15 7.08 -1.99
CA LEU A 31 -1.60 8.41 -2.41
C LEU A 31 -2.15 9.20 -1.22
N GLY A 32 -3.05 8.63 -0.42
CA GLY A 32 -3.66 9.29 0.73
C GLY A 32 -2.63 9.71 1.79
N TRP A 33 -1.76 8.80 2.21
CA TRP A 33 -0.69 9.11 3.17
C TRP A 33 0.38 10.04 2.59
N GLY A 34 0.71 9.91 1.30
CA GLY A 34 1.63 10.82 0.62
C GLY A 34 1.09 12.26 0.58
N LEU A 35 -0.20 12.43 0.26
CA LEU A 35 -0.85 13.72 0.27
C LEU A 35 -0.91 14.31 1.68
N TYR A 36 -1.28 13.52 2.69
CA TYR A 36 -1.30 13.94 4.09
C TYR A 36 0.09 14.36 4.61
N ALA A 37 1.14 13.64 4.21
CA ALA A 37 2.50 13.96 4.60
C ALA A 37 2.98 15.28 3.96
N LEU A 38 2.72 15.48 2.67
CA LEU A 38 3.29 16.58 1.88
C LEU A 38 2.45 17.86 1.92
N TYR A 39 1.12 17.76 1.99
CA TYR A 39 0.22 18.90 1.91
C TYR A 39 -0.50 19.14 3.23
N PRO A 40 -0.59 20.39 3.71
CA PRO A 40 -1.59 20.75 4.71
C PRO A 40 -2.96 20.62 4.03
N ILE A 41 -3.77 19.67 4.49
CA ILE A 41 -5.15 19.53 4.00
C ILE A 41 -5.96 20.67 4.65
N GLU A 42 -6.07 21.80 3.97
CA GLU A 42 -6.93 22.91 4.37
C GLU A 42 -8.39 22.50 4.18
N ASN A 43 -9.04 22.08 5.27
CA ASN A 43 -10.42 21.58 5.25
C ASN A 43 -11.48 22.68 5.37
N GLN A 44 -11.16 23.95 5.10
CA GLN A 44 -12.11 25.05 5.28
C GLN A 44 -12.23 25.95 4.05
N ALA A 45 -13.16 25.59 3.16
CA ALA A 45 -13.81 26.55 2.27
C ALA A 45 -14.93 27.27 3.06
N GLY A 46 -14.57 28.24 3.90
CA GLY A 46 -15.57 28.94 4.73
C GLY A 46 -15.02 30.02 5.65
N THR A 47 -14.68 31.18 5.08
CA THR A 47 -14.75 32.54 5.66
C THR A 47 -14.09 32.91 7.00
N ASP A 48 -13.54 32.00 7.80
CA ASP A 48 -12.72 32.37 8.96
C ASP A 48 -11.29 31.87 8.77
N MET A 49 -10.34 32.80 8.60
CA MET A 49 -8.90 32.50 8.55
C MET A 49 -8.38 32.12 9.94
N THR A 50 -8.86 31.03 10.51
CA THR A 50 -8.09 30.33 11.53
C THR A 50 -6.97 29.61 10.81
N VAL A 51 -5.72 29.98 11.13
CA VAL A 51 -4.55 29.17 10.77
C VAL A 51 -4.67 27.88 11.56
N ASP A 52 -5.37 26.90 10.99
CA ASP A 52 -5.34 25.54 11.49
C ASP A 52 -3.86 25.11 11.39
N PRO A 53 -3.18 24.73 12.49
CA PRO A 53 -1.73 24.48 12.49
C PRO A 53 -1.29 23.33 11.58
N GLY A 54 -2.20 22.78 10.78
CA GLY A 54 -2.01 21.58 9.99
C GLY A 54 -1.86 20.36 10.89
N PRO A 55 -1.79 19.17 10.29
CA PRO A 55 -1.47 17.97 11.05
C PRO A 55 -0.10 18.10 11.72
N ASP A 56 -0.01 17.65 12.98
CA ASP A 56 1.23 17.65 13.78
C ASP A 56 2.41 17.15 12.93
N PRO A 57 3.56 17.86 12.88
CA PRO A 57 4.75 17.44 12.15
C PRO A 57 5.12 15.98 12.38
N TRP A 58 4.92 15.46 13.60
CA TRP A 58 5.16 14.05 13.91
C TRP A 58 4.27 13.09 13.12
N LEU A 59 2.98 13.40 13.00
CA LEU A 59 2.02 12.60 12.23
C LEU A 59 2.32 12.63 10.73
N ARG A 60 2.84 13.75 10.21
CA ARG A 60 3.28 13.86 8.82
C ARG A 60 4.47 12.95 8.52
N TRP A 61 5.45 12.90 9.42
CA TRP A 61 6.56 11.95 9.31
C TRP A 61 6.07 10.51 9.35
N LEU A 62 5.16 10.18 10.27
CA LEU A 62 4.60 8.83 10.36
C LEU A 62 3.87 8.43 9.07
N ALA A 63 3.09 9.34 8.49
CA ALA A 63 2.42 9.12 7.21
C ALA A 63 3.42 8.93 6.06
N ALA A 64 4.51 9.70 6.02
CA ALA A 64 5.58 9.53 5.03
C ALA A 64 6.24 8.15 5.15
N PHE A 65 6.59 7.73 6.36
CA PHE A 65 7.13 6.39 6.61
C PHE A 65 6.13 5.28 6.25
N GLY A 66 4.85 5.48 6.58
CA GLY A 66 3.77 4.58 6.22
C GLY A 66 3.64 4.40 4.70
N ALA A 67 3.64 5.50 3.95
CA ALA A 67 3.59 5.48 2.48
C ALA A 67 4.80 4.74 1.89
N LEU A 68 6.02 5.05 2.35
CA LEU A 68 7.25 4.40 1.90
C LEU A 68 7.27 2.91 2.22
N ALA A 69 6.91 2.52 3.45
CA ALA A 69 6.85 1.12 3.85
C ALA A 69 5.84 0.35 2.99
N THR A 70 4.67 0.95 2.76
CA THR A 70 3.60 0.36 1.97
C THR A 70 3.99 0.19 0.50
N MET A 71 4.76 1.14 -0.06
CA MET A 71 5.27 1.06 -1.42
C MET A 71 6.20 -0.15 -1.65
N THR A 72 6.77 -0.72 -0.59
CA THR A 72 7.62 -1.93 -0.70
C THR A 72 6.83 -3.25 -0.74
N LEU A 73 5.55 -3.27 -0.33
CA LEU A 73 4.73 -4.49 -0.28
C LEU A 73 4.67 -5.23 -1.62
N PRO A 74 4.41 -4.59 -2.78
CA PRO A 74 4.36 -5.28 -4.06
C PRO A 74 5.64 -6.05 -4.39
N LEU A 75 6.80 -5.50 -4.03
CA LEU A 75 8.11 -6.16 -4.23
C LEU A 75 8.24 -7.40 -3.35
N PHE A 76 7.78 -7.34 -2.10
CA PHE A 76 7.80 -8.50 -1.19
C PHE A 76 6.85 -9.60 -1.65
N VAL A 77 5.62 -9.26 -2.04
CA VAL A 77 4.64 -10.20 -2.58
C VAL A 77 5.21 -10.91 -3.82
N ALA A 78 5.78 -10.17 -4.77
CA ALA A 78 6.42 -10.72 -5.96
C ALA A 78 7.63 -11.62 -5.62
N ARG A 79 8.48 -11.19 -4.67
CA ARG A 79 9.64 -11.97 -4.20
C ARG A 79 9.21 -13.28 -3.55
N TRP A 80 8.17 -13.27 -2.71
CA TRP A 80 7.69 -14.46 -2.02
C TRP A 80 6.95 -15.41 -2.97
N ALA A 81 6.19 -14.88 -3.94
CA ALA A 81 5.64 -15.68 -5.03
C ALA A 81 6.75 -16.39 -5.81
N ARG A 82 7.82 -15.68 -6.19
CA ARG A 82 8.96 -16.26 -6.93
C ARG A 82 9.72 -17.33 -6.15
N LYS A 83 9.79 -17.21 -4.82
CA LYS A 83 10.43 -18.20 -3.93
C LYS A 83 9.52 -19.40 -3.61
N ALA A 84 8.30 -19.44 -4.14
CA ALA A 84 7.30 -20.45 -3.81
C ALA A 84 7.00 -20.52 -2.30
N TRP A 85 6.97 -19.37 -1.62
CA TRP A 85 6.64 -19.29 -0.19
C TRP A 85 5.17 -18.92 0.02
N LEU A 86 4.28 -19.92 0.00
CA LEU A 86 2.83 -19.69 0.03
C LEU A 86 2.36 -18.91 1.26
N GLY A 87 2.88 -19.22 2.45
CA GLY A 87 2.48 -18.54 3.69
C GLY A 87 2.78 -17.03 3.67
N PHE A 88 3.98 -16.66 3.22
CA PHE A 88 4.36 -15.25 3.10
C PHE A 88 3.63 -14.53 1.96
N LEU A 89 3.37 -15.23 0.84
CA LEU A 89 2.54 -14.71 -0.25
C LEU A 89 1.14 -14.35 0.24
N LEU A 90 0.48 -15.27 0.96
CA LEU A 90 -0.86 -15.05 1.51
C LEU A 90 -0.86 -13.93 2.55
N LEU A 91 0.16 -13.87 3.42
CA LEU A 91 0.31 -12.78 4.37
C LEU A 91 0.43 -11.43 3.66
N GLY A 92 1.27 -11.33 2.63
CA GLY A 92 1.41 -10.10 1.84
C GLY A 92 0.13 -9.72 1.10
N ALA A 93 -0.62 -10.69 0.60
CA ALA A 93 -1.93 -10.46 -0.02
C ALA A 93 -2.96 -9.93 0.98
N ILE A 94 -3.05 -10.53 2.18
CA ILE A 94 -3.95 -10.06 3.25
C ILE A 94 -3.58 -8.63 3.67
N ILE A 95 -2.29 -8.35 3.88
CA ILE A 95 -1.84 -7.00 4.22
C ILE A 95 -2.21 -6.02 3.11
N SER A 96 -2.03 -6.39 1.84
CA SER A 96 -2.41 -5.53 0.71
C SER A 96 -3.91 -5.22 0.69
N VAL A 97 -4.77 -6.18 1.04
CA VAL A 97 -6.23 -5.97 1.16
C VAL A 97 -6.56 -5.03 2.31
N VAL A 98 -5.92 -5.19 3.48
CA VAL A 98 -6.11 -4.29 4.62
C VAL A 98 -5.69 -2.87 4.25
N VAL A 99 -4.52 -2.72 3.60
CA VAL A 99 -4.04 -1.43 3.12
C VAL A 99 -5.01 -0.81 2.11
N LEU A 100 -5.56 -1.60 1.18
CA LEU A 100 -6.57 -1.11 0.24
C LEU A 100 -7.80 -0.57 0.98
N ALA A 101 -8.33 -1.31 1.96
CA ALA A 101 -9.47 -0.88 2.75
C ALA A 101 -9.19 0.44 3.48
N VAL A 102 -8.00 0.58 4.08
CA VAL A 102 -7.56 1.84 4.71
C VAL A 102 -7.45 2.96 3.68
N GLY A 103 -6.87 2.70 2.51
CA GLY A 103 -6.76 3.67 1.44
C GLY A 103 -8.11 4.15 0.94
N LEU A 104 -9.08 3.25 0.77
CA LEU A 104 -10.46 3.60 0.37
C LEU A 104 -11.18 4.42 1.45
N TRP A 105 -10.98 4.08 2.73
CA TRP A 105 -11.52 4.83 3.86
C TRP A 105 -10.96 6.27 3.91
N LEU A 106 -9.66 6.46 3.62
CA LEU A 106 -9.05 7.79 3.54
C LEU A 106 -9.68 8.70 2.47
N PHE A 107 -10.24 8.12 1.40
CA PHE A 107 -10.95 8.87 0.36
C PHE A 107 -12.47 8.91 0.57
N GLY A 108 -13.00 8.39 1.69
CA GLY A 108 -14.43 8.37 1.99
C GLY A 108 -15.25 7.46 1.06
N ILE A 109 -14.62 6.46 0.44
CA ILE A 109 -15.29 5.50 -0.44
C ILE A 109 -15.92 4.34 0.37
N LEU A 110 -15.28 3.99 1.50
CA LEU A 110 -15.76 3.06 2.53
C LEU A 110 -16.10 3.83 3.80
#